data_AF-A0A2W6CYP3-F1
#
_entry.id   AF-A0A2W6CYP3-F1
#
_cell.length_a   1.000
_cell.length_b   1.000
_cell.length_c   1.000
_cell.angle_alpha   90.00
_cell.angle_beta   90.00
_cell.angle_gamma   90.00
#
_symmetry.space_group_name_H-M   'P 1'
#
loop_
_entity.id
_entity.type
_entity.pdbx_description
1 polymer ?
#
loop_
_entity_poly.entity_id
_entity_poly.type
_entity_poly.pdbx_seq_one_letter_code
_entity_poly.pdbx_strand_id
1 'polypeptide(L)'
;MSQMTVFKSFAELANALDLDALSAEPIPDESVDRVLPEPAAIPPSHLAALLEELQRAGATLTAIARRDEEARAEAFRDLERHDALLARLREAERARDQAKQVRREAEALGKQAFSDEARKEATRIVSITVQAEVAATDAVVYWQEEVERLAAQLDLERLLAERCRREEVDKAKAAEAERARRLAGALARARSALEAGRFEEAKGLLGAVTSENPCNPEITTLKTIIAQRELTVRVDAVEEALWEARRLYRHDSAAAVAHLEALNLDGLPEPVARQVFGEWARACSRLCQERGITEPLRYAPDLGRGAVITRESPDGPYIVVTALGMGPDWQTGSTVGERQVRRARPLR
;
A
#
# COMPACT_ATOMS: atom_id res chain seq x y z
N MET A 1 -13.63 -27.87 17.25
CA MET A 1 -13.37 -27.57 15.82
C MET A 1 -14.44 -26.60 15.36
N SER A 2 -14.13 -25.30 15.33
CA SER A 2 -15.10 -24.27 14.90
C SER A 2 -14.96 -24.06 13.40
N GLN A 3 -16.01 -24.39 12.64
CA GLN A 3 -16.06 -24.10 11.21
C GLN A 3 -16.39 -22.62 11.00
N MET A 4 -15.62 -21.96 10.14
CA MET A 4 -15.77 -20.55 9.79
C MET A 4 -16.71 -20.44 8.60
N THR A 5 -17.95 -20.01 8.84
CA THR A 5 -18.96 -19.81 7.80
C THR A 5 -18.84 -18.39 7.24
N VAL A 6 -18.54 -18.26 5.95
CA VAL A 6 -18.44 -16.97 5.25
C VAL A 6 -19.67 -16.77 4.39
N PHE A 7 -20.49 -15.77 4.71
CA PHE A 7 -21.69 -15.40 3.95
C PHE A 7 -21.34 -14.38 2.86
N LYS A 8 -21.80 -14.62 1.63
CA LYS A 8 -21.44 -13.81 0.46
C LYS A 8 -22.46 -12.72 0.14
N SER A 9 -23.57 -12.68 0.88
CA SER A 9 -24.56 -11.60 0.79
C SER A 9 -25.35 -11.43 2.08
N PHE A 10 -25.93 -10.23 2.28
CA PHE A 10 -26.81 -9.96 3.41
C PHE A 10 -28.10 -10.80 3.41
N ALA A 11 -28.56 -11.25 2.24
CA ALA A 11 -29.71 -12.14 2.12
C ALA A 11 -29.41 -13.56 2.65
N GLU A 12 -28.18 -14.06 2.45
CA GLU A 12 -27.75 -15.35 3.01
C GLU A 12 -27.64 -15.30 4.53
N LEU A 13 -27.25 -14.15 5.10
CA LEU A 13 -27.20 -13.94 6.54
C LEU A 13 -28.60 -13.91 7.15
N ALA A 14 -29.58 -13.32 6.47
CA ALA A 14 -30.97 -13.29 6.92
C ALA A 14 -31.63 -14.69 6.95
N ASN A 15 -31.34 -15.52 5.94
CA ASN A 15 -31.82 -16.91 5.90
C ASN A 15 -31.10 -17.82 6.90
N ALA A 16 -29.79 -17.62 7.14
CA ALA A 16 -29.05 -18.40 8.12
C ALA A 16 -29.47 -18.11 9.57
N LEU A 17 -30.07 -16.94 9.81
CA LEU A 17 -30.62 -16.52 11.10
C LEU A 17 -32.13 -16.79 11.24
N ASP A 18 -32.75 -17.40 10.22
CA ASP A 18 -34.18 -17.76 10.17
C ASP A 18 -35.10 -16.62 10.64
N LEU A 19 -34.81 -15.39 10.19
CA LEU A 19 -35.50 -14.17 10.65
C LEU A 19 -36.97 -14.11 10.23
N ASP A 20 -37.37 -14.88 9.22
CA ASP A 20 -38.77 -15.02 8.78
C ASP A 20 -39.59 -15.94 9.70
N ALA A 21 -38.94 -16.73 10.56
CA ALA A 21 -39.60 -17.61 11.54
C ALA A 21 -39.81 -16.95 12.91
N LEU A 22 -39.36 -15.71 13.11
CA LEU A 22 -39.61 -14.95 14.33
C LEU A 22 -41.05 -14.44 14.35
N SER A 23 -41.95 -15.27 14.88
CA SER A 23 -43.30 -14.86 15.26
C SER A 23 -43.24 -13.66 16.20
N ALA A 24 -44.07 -12.65 15.92
CA ALA A 24 -44.25 -11.43 16.70
C ALA A 24 -44.93 -11.67 18.06
N GLU A 25 -44.34 -12.50 18.91
CA GLU A 25 -44.69 -12.56 20.34
C GLU A 25 -43.59 -11.86 21.15
N PRO A 26 -43.95 -10.91 22.03
CA PRO A 26 -42.98 -10.17 22.80
C PRO A 26 -42.37 -11.08 23.87
N ILE A 27 -41.05 -11.23 23.82
CA ILE A 27 -40.24 -11.86 24.86
C ILE A 27 -40.40 -11.00 26.13
N PRO A 28 -40.66 -11.59 27.32
CA PRO A 28 -40.66 -10.83 28.57
C PRO A 28 -39.23 -10.39 28.87
N ASP A 29 -39.02 -9.09 28.82
CA ASP A 29 -37.75 -8.43 29.11
C ASP A 29 -37.55 -8.42 30.64
N GLU A 30 -36.65 -9.27 31.15
CA GLU A 30 -36.10 -9.15 32.52
C GLU A 30 -34.91 -8.18 32.56
N SER A 31 -34.91 -7.15 31.71
CA SER A 31 -34.15 -5.95 32.03
C SER A 31 -34.89 -5.20 33.13
N VAL A 32 -34.15 -4.90 34.21
CA VAL A 32 -34.63 -3.99 35.26
C VAL A 32 -34.91 -2.67 34.60
N ASP A 33 -36.18 -2.49 34.26
CA ASP A 33 -36.79 -1.34 33.64
C ASP A 33 -36.62 -0.17 34.61
N ARG A 34 -35.46 0.49 34.51
CA ARG A 34 -35.33 1.85 35.00
C ARG A 34 -36.20 2.66 34.06
N VAL A 35 -37.49 2.71 34.37
CA VAL A 35 -38.50 3.54 33.70
C VAL A 35 -37.93 4.95 33.64
N LEU A 36 -37.23 5.26 32.56
CA LEU A 36 -37.00 6.61 32.14
C LEU A 36 -38.40 7.08 31.75
N PRO A 37 -38.96 8.09 32.43
CA PRO A 37 -40.29 8.58 32.10
C PRO A 37 -40.32 8.86 30.59
N GLU A 38 -41.32 8.32 29.89
CA GLU A 38 -41.62 8.71 28.52
C GLU A 38 -41.59 10.24 28.47
N PRO A 39 -40.80 10.84 27.56
CA PRO A 39 -40.72 12.29 27.49
C PRO A 39 -42.12 12.79 27.13
N ALA A 40 -42.81 13.34 28.11
CA ALA A 40 -44.10 13.98 27.94
C ALA A 40 -44.02 14.89 26.71
N ALA A 41 -44.97 14.76 25.78
CA ALA A 41 -44.99 15.49 24.53
C ALA A 41 -44.69 16.98 24.80
N ILE A 42 -43.47 17.39 24.46
CA ILE A 42 -42.97 18.71 24.76
C ILE A 42 -43.82 19.68 23.94
N PRO A 43 -44.65 20.54 24.56
CA PRO A 43 -45.47 21.46 23.81
C PRO A 43 -44.54 22.33 22.94
N PRO A 44 -44.94 22.75 21.73
CA PRO A 44 -44.07 23.50 20.82
C PRO A 44 -43.53 24.82 21.43
N SER A 45 -44.16 25.33 22.49
CA SER A 45 -43.69 26.46 23.31
C SER A 45 -42.46 26.16 24.18
N HIS A 46 -42.15 24.89 24.47
CA HIS A 46 -40.95 24.47 25.20
C HIS A 46 -39.75 24.19 24.28
N LEU A 47 -39.96 23.96 22.98
CA LEU A 47 -38.86 23.71 22.04
C LEU A 47 -37.93 24.92 21.92
N ALA A 48 -38.50 26.14 21.87
CA ALA A 48 -37.71 27.37 21.85
C ALA A 48 -36.86 27.51 23.13
N ALA A 49 -37.43 27.19 24.30
CA ALA A 49 -36.71 27.24 25.57
C ALA A 49 -35.56 26.20 25.64
N LEU A 50 -35.78 24.98 25.15
CA LEU A 50 -34.76 23.94 25.08
C LEU A 50 -33.64 24.28 24.08
N LEU A 51 -33.98 24.89 22.94
CA LEU A 51 -32.98 25.36 21.98
C LEU A 51 -32.11 26.48 22.57
N GLU A 52 -32.71 27.43 23.32
CA GLU A 52 -31.94 28.44 24.04
C GLU A 52 -31.05 27.84 25.14
N GLU A 53 -31.55 26.83 25.86
CA GLU A 53 -30.78 26.12 26.89
C GLU A 53 -29.61 25.35 26.27
N LEU A 54 -29.82 24.67 25.14
CA LEU A 54 -28.76 24.01 24.38
C LEU A 54 -27.74 25.02 23.84
N GLN A 55 -28.17 26.19 23.38
CA GLN A 55 -27.26 27.27 22.96
C GLN A 55 -26.44 27.80 24.14
N ARG A 56 -27.04 28.00 25.32
CA ARG A 56 -26.33 28.41 26.55
C ARG A 56 -25.36 27.33 27.02
N ALA A 57 -25.76 26.06 26.98
CA ALA A 57 -24.89 24.93 27.31
C ALA A 57 -23.72 24.84 26.32
N GLY A 58 -23.98 25.00 25.01
CA GLY A 58 -22.96 25.04 23.97
C GLY A 58 -21.94 26.18 24.19
N ALA A 59 -22.42 27.39 24.47
CA ALA A 59 -21.54 28.53 24.78
C ALA A 59 -20.70 28.28 26.04
N THR A 60 -21.29 27.65 27.07
CA THR A 60 -20.59 27.28 28.30
C THR A 60 -19.51 26.23 28.02
N LEU A 61 -19.80 25.21 27.23
CA LEU A 61 -18.84 24.18 26.82
C LEU A 61 -17.67 24.77 26.02
N THR A 62 -17.94 25.68 25.08
CA THR A 62 -16.88 26.39 24.35
C THR A 62 -16.00 27.22 25.28
N ALA A 63 -16.58 27.91 26.25
CA ALA A 63 -15.82 28.68 27.25
C ALA A 63 -14.95 27.78 28.15
N ILE A 64 -15.48 26.63 28.58
CA ILE A 64 -14.72 25.63 29.35
C ILE A 64 -13.58 25.05 28.50
N ALA A 65 -13.85 24.66 27.25
CA ALA A 65 -12.84 24.10 26.35
C ALA A 65 -11.68 25.08 26.11
N ARG A 66 -12.00 26.37 25.92
CA ARG A 66 -10.98 27.41 25.79
C ARG A 66 -10.13 27.57 27.05
N ARG A 67 -10.75 27.60 28.23
CA ARG A 67 -10.01 27.68 29.50
C ARG A 67 -9.12 26.47 29.74
N ASP A 68 -9.59 25.28 29.38
CA ASP A 68 -8.81 24.05 29.45
C ASP A 68 -7.61 24.08 28.47
N GLU A 69 -7.80 24.60 27.25
CA GLU A 69 -6.71 24.80 26.29
C GLU A 69 -5.66 25.79 26.80
N GLU A 70 -6.09 26.91 27.36
CA GLU A 70 -5.22 27.92 27.99
C GLU A 70 -4.44 27.31 29.17
N ALA A 71 -5.10 26.55 30.05
CA ALA A 71 -4.47 25.87 31.19
C ALA A 71 -3.45 24.81 30.75
N ARG A 72 -3.76 24.03 29.70
CA ARG A 72 -2.82 23.07 29.13
C ARG A 72 -1.61 23.78 28.53
N ALA A 73 -1.81 24.88 27.81
CA ALA A 73 -0.72 25.65 27.22
C ALA A 73 0.21 26.25 28.30
N GLU A 74 -0.34 26.70 29.43
CA GLU A 74 0.44 27.10 30.59
C GLU A 74 1.24 25.92 31.17
N ALA A 75 0.59 24.79 31.41
CA ALA A 75 1.24 23.63 31.98
C ALA A 75 2.35 23.05 31.07
N PHE A 76 2.23 23.14 29.74
CA PHE A 76 3.33 22.79 28.82
C PHE A 76 4.52 23.75 28.94
N ARG A 77 4.28 25.06 29.08
CA ARG A 77 5.38 26.02 29.31
C ARG A 77 6.08 25.76 30.63
N ASP A 78 5.36 25.35 31.66
CA ASP A 78 5.95 24.97 32.94
C ASP A 78 6.76 23.67 32.84
N LEU A 79 6.30 22.69 32.04
CA LEU A 79 7.07 21.49 31.75
C LEU A 79 8.36 21.80 30.97
N GLU A 80 8.31 22.69 29.98
CA GLU A 80 9.50 23.16 29.27
C GLU A 80 10.49 23.87 30.20
N ARG A 81 9.98 24.68 31.14
CA ARG A 81 10.79 25.32 32.17
C ARG A 81 11.44 24.29 33.10
N HIS A 82 10.69 23.27 33.51
CA HIS A 82 11.20 22.16 34.31
C HIS A 82 12.33 21.40 33.59
N ASP A 83 12.12 21.06 32.31
CA ASP A 83 13.13 20.41 31.47
C ASP A 83 14.41 21.26 31.36
N ALA A 84 14.28 22.58 31.20
CA ALA A 84 15.41 23.51 31.14
C ALA A 84 16.17 23.59 32.48
N LEU A 85 15.48 23.54 33.61
CA LEU A 85 16.11 23.51 34.93
C LEU A 85 16.88 22.20 35.16
N LEU A 86 16.31 21.06 34.76
CA LEU A 86 17.01 19.77 34.80
C LEU A 86 18.27 19.78 33.92
N ALA A 87 18.22 20.42 32.75
CA ALA A 87 19.39 20.55 31.88
C ALA A 87 20.52 21.36 32.56
N ARG A 88 20.18 22.49 33.21
CA ARG A 88 21.13 23.31 33.96
C ARG A 88 21.71 22.59 35.17
N LEU A 89 20.89 21.84 35.90
CA LEU A 89 21.35 21.00 37.00
C LEU A 89 22.41 19.99 36.51
N ARG A 90 22.12 19.26 35.43
CA ARG A 90 23.08 18.30 34.83
C ARG A 90 24.35 18.98 34.33
N GLU A 91 24.27 20.24 33.89
CA GLU A 91 25.44 21.02 33.48
C GLU A 91 26.31 21.40 34.69
N ALA A 92 25.69 21.86 35.78
CA ALA A 92 26.39 22.17 37.03
C ALA A 92 27.05 20.93 37.65
N GLU A 93 26.38 19.78 37.63
CA GLU A 93 26.94 18.50 38.08
C GLU A 93 28.17 18.11 37.26
N ARG A 94 28.07 18.21 35.92
CA ARG A 94 29.21 17.95 35.02
C ARG A 94 30.37 18.89 35.28
N ALA A 95 30.11 20.18 35.47
CA ALA A 95 31.14 21.17 35.79
C ALA A 95 31.83 20.85 37.13
N ARG A 96 31.07 20.45 38.16
CA ARG A 96 31.61 20.03 39.45
C ARG A 96 32.53 18.81 39.32
N ASP A 97 32.08 17.80 38.57
CA ASP A 97 32.84 16.55 38.42
C ASP A 97 34.10 16.77 37.59
N GLN A 98 34.04 17.65 36.57
CA GLN A 98 35.22 18.11 35.83
C GLN A 98 36.20 18.88 36.73
N ALA A 99 35.72 19.84 37.53
CA ALA A 99 36.57 20.59 38.46
C ALA A 99 37.29 19.66 39.46
N LYS A 100 36.58 18.65 39.99
CA LYS A 100 37.16 17.61 40.86
C LYS A 100 38.25 16.81 40.15
N GLN A 101 38.02 16.42 38.90
CA GLN A 101 38.99 15.66 38.13
C GLN A 101 40.25 16.47 37.84
N VAL A 102 40.09 17.71 37.34
CA VAL A 102 41.23 18.61 37.06
C VAL A 102 42.00 18.92 38.35
N ARG A 103 41.33 19.10 39.49
CA ARG A 103 42.02 19.26 40.78
C ARG A 103 42.91 18.07 41.09
N ARG A 104 42.39 16.84 40.98
CA ARG A 104 43.16 15.61 41.25
C ARG A 104 44.37 15.47 40.34
N GLU A 105 44.21 15.79 39.05
CA GLU A 105 45.29 15.79 38.07
C GLU A 105 46.35 16.85 38.37
N ALA A 106 45.93 18.07 38.70
CA ALA A 106 46.83 19.16 39.09
C ALA A 106 47.59 18.85 40.38
N GLU A 107 46.94 18.25 41.39
CA GLU A 107 47.59 17.78 42.62
C GLU A 107 48.62 16.68 42.34
N ALA A 108 48.30 15.72 41.46
CA ALA A 108 49.22 14.66 41.07
C ALA A 108 50.43 15.22 40.31
N LEU A 109 50.20 16.13 39.36
CA LEU A 109 51.24 16.83 38.61
C LEU A 109 52.14 17.63 39.55
N GLY A 110 51.58 18.36 40.50
CA GLY A 110 52.34 19.12 41.50
C GLY A 110 53.27 18.24 42.34
N LYS A 111 52.82 17.02 42.70
CA LYS A 111 53.63 16.04 43.45
C LYS A 111 54.76 15.42 42.61
N GLN A 112 54.53 15.25 41.31
CA GLN A 112 55.48 14.59 40.39
C GLN A 112 56.40 15.58 39.67
N ALA A 113 56.07 16.87 39.63
CA ALA A 113 56.79 17.89 38.91
C ALA A 113 58.21 18.09 39.44
N PHE A 114 59.18 18.02 38.53
CA PHE A 114 60.59 18.25 38.81
C PHE A 114 60.95 19.75 38.87
N SER A 115 60.32 20.58 38.02
CA SER A 115 60.57 22.02 37.98
C SER A 115 59.67 22.79 38.94
N ASP A 116 60.22 23.86 39.54
CA ASP A 116 59.46 24.74 40.44
C ASP A 116 58.37 25.53 39.70
N GLU A 117 58.55 25.79 38.40
CA GLU A 117 57.54 26.43 37.56
C GLU A 117 56.29 25.55 37.41
N ALA A 118 56.48 24.25 37.12
CA ALA A 118 55.37 23.31 37.02
C ALA A 118 54.65 23.11 38.36
N ARG A 119 55.36 23.15 39.49
CA ARG A 119 54.75 23.12 40.84
C ARG A 119 53.92 24.37 41.13
N LYS A 120 54.40 25.55 40.75
CA LYS A 120 53.67 26.82 40.93
C LYS A 120 52.40 26.84 40.10
N GLU A 121 52.47 26.41 38.84
CA GLU A 121 51.30 26.39 37.97
C GLU A 121 50.28 25.32 38.41
N ALA A 122 50.73 24.13 38.82
CA ALA A 122 49.87 23.12 39.44
C ALA A 122 49.14 23.68 40.69
N THR A 123 49.84 24.40 41.56
CA THR A 123 49.24 25.05 42.73
C THR A 123 48.16 26.08 42.35
N ARG A 124 48.42 26.88 41.30
CA ARG A 124 47.46 27.85 40.78
C ARG A 124 46.20 27.17 40.23
N ILE A 125 46.37 26.09 39.44
CA ILE A 125 45.26 25.32 38.89
C ILE A 125 44.43 24.68 40.01
N VAL A 126 45.07 24.15 41.07
CA VAL A 126 44.37 23.64 42.26
C VAL A 126 43.52 24.74 42.92
N SER A 127 44.05 25.95 43.08
CA SER A 127 43.29 27.07 43.67
C SER A 127 42.05 27.44 42.83
N ILE A 128 42.19 27.51 41.51
CA ILE A 128 41.08 27.83 40.59
C ILE A 128 40.03 26.72 40.60
N THR A 129 40.45 25.45 40.57
CA THR A 129 39.54 24.30 40.56
C THR A 129 38.78 24.13 41.87
N VAL A 130 39.37 24.48 43.02
CA VAL A 130 38.64 24.53 44.30
C VAL A 130 37.53 25.58 44.26
N GLN A 131 37.82 26.79 43.73
CA GLN A 131 36.80 27.83 43.60
C GLN A 131 35.67 27.40 42.64
N ALA A 132 36.04 26.78 41.51
CA ALA A 132 35.07 26.25 40.54
C ALA A 132 34.22 25.11 41.13
N GLU A 133 34.80 24.22 41.95
CA GLU A 133 34.07 23.14 42.62
C GLU A 133 33.06 23.69 43.64
N VAL A 134 33.43 24.70 44.42
CA VAL A 134 32.51 25.37 45.37
C VAL A 134 31.36 26.02 44.60
N ALA A 135 31.66 26.84 43.60
CA ALA A 135 30.64 27.51 42.79
C ALA A 135 29.70 26.52 42.08
N ALA A 136 30.23 25.41 41.54
CA ALA A 136 29.42 24.38 40.91
C ALA A 136 28.57 23.61 41.93
N THR A 137 29.07 23.40 43.15
CA THR A 137 28.31 22.75 44.24
C THR A 137 27.15 23.63 44.68
N ASP A 138 27.37 24.92 44.88
CA ASP A 138 26.32 25.88 45.23
C ASP A 138 25.26 25.97 44.11
N ALA A 139 25.70 25.96 42.84
CA ALA A 139 24.80 25.93 41.70
C ALA A 139 23.96 24.64 41.64
N VAL A 140 24.54 23.47 41.93
CA VAL A 140 23.81 22.20 42.00
C VAL A 140 22.71 22.26 43.04
N VAL A 141 23.01 22.73 44.26
CA VAL A 141 22.02 22.86 45.34
C VAL A 141 20.90 23.82 44.93
N TYR A 142 21.24 24.99 44.42
CA TYR A 142 20.27 25.98 43.97
C TYR A 142 19.33 25.44 42.88
N TRP A 143 19.87 24.78 41.86
CA TRP A 143 19.04 24.22 40.79
C TRP A 143 18.23 23.01 41.23
N GLN A 144 18.72 22.21 42.18
CA GLN A 144 17.94 21.11 42.78
C GLN A 144 16.71 21.63 43.50
N GLU A 145 16.87 22.63 44.38
CA GLU A 145 15.76 23.24 45.10
C GLU A 145 14.73 23.86 44.14
N GLU A 146 15.19 24.51 43.08
CA GLU A 146 14.31 25.12 42.07
C GLU A 146 13.53 24.07 41.25
N VAL A 147 14.17 22.95 40.89
CA VAL A 147 13.52 21.81 40.24
C VAL A 147 12.48 21.19 41.16
N GLU A 148 12.82 20.92 42.42
CA GLU A 148 11.90 20.33 43.41
C GLU A 148 10.70 21.22 43.68
N ARG A 149 10.92 22.54 43.79
CA ARG A 149 9.84 23.52 43.96
C ARG A 149 8.87 23.51 42.78
N LEU A 150 9.39 23.48 41.56
CA LEU A 150 8.57 23.45 40.36
C LEU A 150 7.85 22.10 40.20
N ALA A 151 8.52 20.99 40.51
CA ALA A 151 7.93 19.66 40.51
C ALA A 151 6.79 19.53 41.53
N ALA A 152 6.90 20.12 42.72
CA ALA A 152 5.86 20.11 43.74
C ALA A 152 4.59 20.89 43.34
N GLN A 153 4.72 21.86 42.42
CA GLN A 153 3.60 22.67 41.92
C GLN A 153 2.89 22.03 40.71
N LEU A 154 3.53 21.06 40.04
CA LEU A 154 3.06 20.49 38.78
C LEU A 154 2.58 19.04 38.96
N ASP A 155 1.45 18.72 38.33
CA ASP A 155 1.06 17.32 38.08
C ASP A 155 1.86 16.77 36.89
N LEU A 156 3.17 16.55 37.12
CA LEU A 156 4.14 16.18 36.09
C LEU A 156 3.77 14.89 35.35
N GLU A 157 3.23 13.90 36.07
CA GLU A 157 2.84 12.61 35.49
C GLU A 157 1.73 12.79 34.43
N ARG A 158 0.71 13.59 34.75
CA ARG A 158 -0.37 13.89 33.82
C ARG A 158 0.12 14.65 32.59
N LEU A 159 1.03 15.60 32.75
CA LEU A 159 1.56 16.41 31.65
C LEU A 159 2.47 15.61 30.70
N LEU A 160 3.32 14.73 31.25
CA LEU A 160 4.14 13.82 30.44
C LEU A 160 3.25 12.83 29.67
N ALA A 161 2.22 12.28 30.30
CA ALA A 161 1.26 11.41 29.62
C ALA A 161 0.47 12.14 28.52
N GLU A 162 0.14 13.42 28.70
CA GLU A 162 -0.47 14.22 27.63
C GLU A 162 0.51 14.51 26.48
N ARG A 163 1.76 14.85 26.79
CA ARG A 163 2.82 15.03 25.78
C ARG A 163 3.03 13.78 24.93
N CYS A 164 3.20 12.62 25.57
CA CYS A 164 3.37 11.34 24.87
C CYS A 164 2.20 11.05 23.94
N ARG A 165 0.95 11.22 24.40
CA ARG A 165 -0.24 11.03 23.55
C ARG A 165 -0.26 11.97 22.35
N ARG A 166 0.11 13.25 22.53
CA ARG A 166 0.21 14.22 21.41
C ARG A 166 1.28 13.79 20.40
N GLU A 167 2.47 13.42 20.88
CA GLU A 167 3.56 12.97 20.02
C GLU A 167 3.19 11.69 19.24
N GLU A 168 2.45 10.76 19.85
CA GLU A 168 1.93 9.57 19.16
C GLU A 168 0.92 9.93 18.07
N VAL A 169 -0.01 10.85 18.35
CA VAL A 169 -0.96 11.34 17.35
C VAL A 169 -0.24 12.05 16.20
N ASP A 170 0.75 12.88 16.50
CA ASP A 170 1.52 13.59 15.48
C ASP A 170 2.39 12.64 14.65
N LYS A 171 3.01 11.64 15.29
CA LYS A 171 3.72 10.56 14.57
C LYS A 171 2.77 9.75 13.69
N ALA A 172 1.57 9.44 14.17
CA ALA A 172 0.56 8.74 13.38
C ALA A 172 0.11 9.56 12.17
N LYS A 173 -0.19 10.86 12.36
CA LYS A 173 -0.52 11.80 11.29
C LYS A 173 0.62 11.95 10.28
N ALA A 174 1.87 12.06 10.75
CA ALA A 174 3.04 12.14 9.88
C ALA A 174 3.23 10.84 9.07
N ALA A 175 3.04 9.68 9.70
CA ALA A 175 3.10 8.39 9.01
C ALA A 175 1.98 8.23 7.97
N GLU A 176 0.77 8.69 8.27
CA GLU A 176 -0.35 8.72 7.33
C GLU A 176 -0.08 9.66 6.15
N ALA A 177 0.40 10.88 6.43
CA ALA A 177 0.78 11.85 5.40
C ALA A 177 1.88 11.31 4.48
N GLU A 178 2.87 10.60 5.03
CA GLU A 178 3.92 9.97 4.24
C GLU A 178 3.40 8.80 3.40
N ARG A 179 2.48 7.97 3.93
CA ARG A 179 1.79 6.94 3.14
C ARG A 179 1.02 7.56 1.97
N ALA A 180 0.28 8.64 2.21
CA ALA A 180 -0.47 9.36 1.18
C ALA A 180 0.46 9.94 0.10
N ARG A 181 1.60 10.53 0.50
CA ARG A 181 2.62 11.03 -0.45
C ARG A 181 3.22 9.91 -1.30
N ARG A 182 3.57 8.77 -0.69
CA ARG A 182 4.10 7.60 -1.41
C ARG A 182 3.10 7.08 -2.42
N LEU A 183 1.82 6.97 -2.05
CA LEU A 183 0.72 6.60 -2.95
C LEU A 183 0.59 7.57 -4.12
N ALA A 184 0.47 8.87 -3.85
CA ALA A 184 0.33 9.89 -4.90
C ALA A 184 1.53 9.90 -5.85
N GLY A 185 2.75 9.79 -5.32
CA GLY A 185 3.97 9.72 -6.12
C GLY A 185 4.04 8.49 -7.02
N ALA A 186 3.61 7.32 -6.52
CA ALA A 186 3.56 6.11 -7.32
C ALA A 186 2.49 6.18 -8.43
N LEU A 187 1.30 6.71 -8.12
CA LEU A 187 0.24 6.92 -9.11
C LEU A 187 0.70 7.87 -10.22
N ALA A 188 1.38 8.97 -9.87
CA ALA A 188 1.92 9.92 -10.85
C ALA A 188 2.98 9.26 -11.76
N ARG A 189 3.93 8.49 -11.19
CA ARG A 189 4.93 7.77 -11.99
C ARG A 189 4.29 6.69 -12.88
N ALA A 190 3.30 5.96 -12.37
CA ALA A 190 2.59 4.95 -13.16
C ALA A 190 1.83 5.59 -14.34
N ARG A 191 1.20 6.75 -14.14
CA ARG A 191 0.55 7.52 -15.23
C ARG A 191 1.57 7.98 -16.27
N SER A 192 2.72 8.50 -15.85
CA SER A 192 3.78 8.91 -16.78
C SER A 192 4.38 7.73 -17.56
N ALA A 193 4.59 6.58 -16.90
CA ALA A 193 5.03 5.37 -17.57
C ALA A 193 3.99 4.86 -18.59
N LEU A 194 2.70 4.95 -18.25
CA LEU A 194 1.59 4.61 -19.14
C LEU A 194 1.51 5.54 -20.36
N GLU A 195 1.73 6.85 -20.19
CA GLU A 195 1.81 7.80 -21.30
C GLU A 195 3.00 7.51 -22.22
N ALA A 196 4.11 7.02 -21.66
CA ALA A 196 5.27 6.59 -22.42
C ALA A 196 5.14 5.18 -23.04
N GLY A 197 3.99 4.50 -22.90
CA GLY A 197 3.78 3.14 -23.42
C GLY A 197 4.53 2.03 -22.66
N ARG A 198 5.12 2.33 -21.49
CA ARG A 198 5.87 1.37 -20.66
C ARG A 198 4.93 0.65 -19.69
N PHE A 199 4.11 -0.26 -20.22
CA PHE A 199 3.03 -0.92 -19.47
C PHE A 199 3.52 -1.76 -18.29
N GLU A 200 4.60 -2.54 -18.45
CA GLU A 200 5.13 -3.39 -17.38
C GLU A 200 5.72 -2.57 -16.22
N GLU A 201 6.36 -1.45 -16.53
CA GLU A 201 6.85 -0.51 -15.50
C GLU A 201 5.69 0.13 -14.74
N ALA A 202 4.64 0.55 -15.45
CA ALA A 202 3.42 1.09 -14.82
C ALA A 202 2.75 0.04 -13.90
N LYS A 203 2.65 -1.22 -14.32
CA LYS A 203 2.13 -2.32 -13.49
C LYS A 203 3.02 -2.57 -12.26
N GLY A 204 4.34 -2.60 -12.43
CA GLY A 204 5.30 -2.80 -11.34
C GLY A 204 5.20 -1.72 -10.26
N LEU A 205 5.10 -0.45 -10.69
CA LEU A 205 4.91 0.70 -9.79
C LEU A 205 3.61 0.62 -9.00
N LEU A 206 2.52 0.16 -9.61
CA LEU A 206 1.25 -0.05 -8.92
C LEU A 206 1.24 -1.29 -8.02
N GLY A 207 1.98 -2.34 -8.38
CA GLY A 207 2.11 -3.56 -7.58
C GLY A 207 2.62 -3.27 -6.18
N ALA A 208 3.68 -2.48 -6.06
CA ALA A 208 4.29 -2.10 -4.78
C ALA A 208 3.33 -1.32 -3.86
N VAL A 209 2.42 -0.53 -4.42
CA VAL A 209 1.48 0.28 -3.62
C VAL A 209 0.13 -0.41 -3.40
N THR A 210 -0.20 -1.40 -4.23
CA THR A 210 -1.40 -2.25 -4.05
C THR A 210 -1.32 -3.04 -2.75
N SER A 211 -0.15 -3.56 -2.38
CA SER A 211 0.02 -4.30 -1.11
C SER A 211 -0.22 -3.43 0.12
N GLU A 212 0.12 -2.14 0.04
CA GLU A 212 -0.12 -1.18 1.11
C GLU A 212 -1.55 -0.63 1.11
N ASN A 213 -2.23 -0.59 -0.05
CA ASN A 213 -3.54 0.03 -0.24
C ASN A 213 -4.47 -0.82 -1.15
N PRO A 214 -4.87 -2.03 -0.72
CA PRO A 214 -5.56 -3.00 -1.59
C PRO A 214 -6.93 -2.54 -2.10
N CYS A 215 -7.62 -1.68 -1.35
CA CYS A 215 -8.96 -1.20 -1.68
C CYS A 215 -9.00 0.21 -2.30
N ASN A 216 -7.85 0.77 -2.70
CA ASN A 216 -7.83 2.13 -3.23
C ASN A 216 -8.45 2.17 -4.65
N PRO A 217 -9.51 2.98 -4.88
CA PRO A 217 -10.21 3.02 -6.16
C PRO A 217 -9.34 3.56 -7.30
N GLU A 218 -8.44 4.51 -7.03
CA GLU A 218 -7.56 5.08 -8.06
C GLU A 218 -6.57 4.04 -8.60
N ILE A 219 -6.08 3.14 -7.75
CA ILE A 219 -5.22 2.02 -8.17
C ILE A 219 -6.01 1.10 -9.10
N THR A 220 -7.24 0.73 -8.72
CA THR A 220 -8.10 -0.14 -9.53
C THR A 220 -8.41 0.49 -10.88
N THR A 221 -8.84 1.75 -10.89
CA THR A 221 -9.11 2.50 -12.12
C THR A 221 -7.88 2.54 -13.02
N LEU A 222 -6.71 2.85 -12.49
CA LEU A 222 -5.50 2.93 -13.29
C LEU A 222 -5.06 1.56 -13.85
N LYS A 223 -5.23 0.47 -13.08
CA LYS A 223 -5.01 -0.90 -13.59
C LYS A 223 -5.91 -1.23 -14.78
N THR A 224 -7.20 -0.87 -14.70
CA THR A 224 -8.14 -1.06 -15.81
C THR A 224 -7.72 -0.26 -17.05
N ILE A 225 -7.30 0.99 -16.87
CA ILE A 225 -6.81 1.83 -17.98
C ILE A 225 -5.56 1.23 -18.62
N ILE A 226 -4.60 0.74 -17.81
CA ILE A 226 -3.39 0.07 -18.32
C ILE A 226 -3.76 -1.15 -19.15
N ALA A 227 -4.62 -2.02 -18.64
CA ALA A 227 -5.05 -3.23 -19.34
C ALA A 227 -5.77 -2.89 -20.66
N GLN A 228 -6.62 -1.86 -20.67
CA GLN A 228 -7.31 -1.41 -21.87
C GLN A 228 -6.33 -0.87 -22.92
N ARG A 229 -5.38 0.00 -22.53
CA ARG A 229 -4.38 0.54 -23.47
C ARG A 229 -3.45 -0.54 -24.02
N GLU A 230 -3.02 -1.48 -23.17
CA GLU A 230 -2.20 -2.62 -23.60
C GLU A 230 -2.95 -3.49 -24.62
N LEU A 231 -4.25 -3.73 -24.39
CA LEU A 231 -5.09 -4.45 -25.35
C LEU A 231 -5.19 -3.70 -26.68
N THR A 232 -5.42 -2.38 -26.67
CA THR A 232 -5.46 -1.56 -27.89
C THR A 232 -4.15 -1.67 -28.68
N VAL A 233 -3.00 -1.50 -28.04
CA VAL A 233 -1.69 -1.62 -28.71
C VAL A 233 -1.48 -3.02 -29.30
N ARG A 234 -1.91 -4.07 -28.59
CA ARG A 234 -1.84 -5.45 -29.11
C ARG A 234 -2.75 -5.65 -30.32
N VAL A 235 -3.96 -5.08 -30.30
CA VAL A 235 -4.89 -5.14 -31.43
C VAL A 235 -4.29 -4.43 -32.64
N ASP A 236 -3.78 -3.22 -32.48
CA ASP A 236 -3.17 -2.45 -33.57
C ASP A 236 -1.98 -3.23 -34.18
N ALA A 237 -1.11 -3.81 -33.34
CA ALA A 237 0.01 -4.62 -33.81
C ALA A 237 -0.43 -5.88 -34.58
N VAL A 238 -1.54 -6.51 -34.17
CA VAL A 238 -2.12 -7.67 -34.87
C VAL A 238 -2.77 -7.25 -36.18
N GLU A 239 -3.44 -6.10 -36.24
CA GLU A 239 -4.02 -5.57 -37.47
C GLU A 239 -2.95 -5.24 -38.52
N GLU A 240 -1.82 -4.64 -38.08
CA GLU A 240 -0.64 -4.40 -38.94
C GLU A 240 -0.03 -5.72 -39.44
N ALA A 241 0.16 -6.70 -38.56
CA ALA A 241 0.67 -8.02 -38.95
C ALA A 241 -0.28 -8.75 -39.92
N LEU A 242 -1.58 -8.60 -39.73
CA LEU A 242 -2.60 -9.14 -40.61
C LEU A 242 -2.59 -8.45 -41.98
N TRP A 243 -2.33 -7.14 -42.03
CA TRP A 243 -2.11 -6.43 -43.29
C TRP A 243 -0.85 -6.94 -44.02
N GLU A 244 0.25 -7.14 -43.31
CA GLU A 244 1.49 -7.67 -43.89
C GLU A 244 1.33 -9.12 -44.37
N ALA A 245 0.68 -9.97 -43.59
CA ALA A 245 0.36 -11.35 -44.00
C ALA A 245 -0.49 -11.39 -45.28
N ARG A 246 -1.45 -10.48 -45.44
CA ARG A 246 -2.25 -10.36 -46.68
C ARG A 246 -1.41 -9.93 -47.89
N ARG A 247 -0.37 -9.11 -47.69
CA ARG A 247 0.59 -8.76 -48.75
C ARG A 247 1.45 -9.96 -49.12
N LEU A 248 2.02 -10.65 -48.12
CA LEU A 248 2.84 -11.84 -48.31
C LEU A 248 2.06 -12.96 -48.99
N TYR A 249 0.79 -13.17 -48.62
CA TYR A 249 -0.06 -14.22 -49.16
C TYR A 249 -0.09 -14.27 -50.69
N ARG A 250 0.06 -13.13 -51.38
CA ARG A 250 0.07 -13.09 -52.85
C ARG A 250 1.32 -13.75 -53.46
N HIS A 251 2.46 -13.61 -52.79
CA HIS A 251 3.79 -13.97 -53.29
C HIS A 251 4.39 -15.20 -52.61
N ASP A 252 4.13 -15.37 -51.32
CA ASP A 252 4.67 -16.44 -50.49
C ASP A 252 3.64 -16.84 -49.41
N SER A 253 2.94 -17.95 -49.65
CA SER A 253 1.93 -18.46 -48.74
C SER A 253 2.55 -19.03 -47.45
N ALA A 254 3.77 -19.56 -47.51
CA ALA A 254 4.46 -20.11 -46.35
C ALA A 254 4.90 -19.01 -45.40
N ALA A 255 5.46 -17.91 -45.92
CA ALA A 255 5.81 -16.74 -45.12
C ALA A 255 4.58 -16.09 -44.49
N ALA A 256 3.44 -16.02 -45.20
CA ALA A 256 2.20 -15.51 -44.64
C ALA A 256 1.68 -16.38 -43.48
N VAL A 257 1.73 -17.71 -43.60
CA VAL A 257 1.37 -18.63 -42.51
C VAL A 257 2.30 -18.43 -41.32
N ALA A 258 3.62 -18.46 -41.52
CA ALA A 258 4.60 -18.29 -40.45
C ALA A 258 4.46 -16.94 -39.72
N HIS A 259 4.15 -15.87 -40.46
CA HIS A 259 3.93 -14.54 -39.88
C HIS A 259 2.68 -14.51 -38.96
N LEU A 260 1.60 -15.19 -39.36
CA LEU A 260 0.38 -15.28 -38.55
C LEU A 260 0.53 -16.23 -37.36
N GLU A 261 1.30 -17.32 -37.49
CA GLU A 261 1.58 -18.27 -36.40
C GLU A 261 2.37 -17.62 -35.25
N ALA A 262 3.20 -16.63 -35.55
CA ALA A 262 3.97 -15.91 -34.54
C ALA A 262 3.11 -14.98 -33.64
N LEU A 263 1.85 -14.74 -34.01
CA LEU A 263 0.97 -13.83 -33.27
C LEU A 263 0.39 -14.49 -32.01
N ASN A 264 0.46 -13.76 -30.90
CA ASN A 264 -0.22 -14.14 -29.67
C ASN A 264 -1.69 -13.66 -29.68
N LEU A 265 -2.61 -14.58 -29.92
CA LEU A 265 -4.05 -14.31 -29.99
C LEU A 265 -4.77 -14.36 -28.64
N ASP A 266 -4.09 -14.70 -27.55
CA ASP A 266 -4.71 -14.86 -26.24
C ASP A 266 -5.20 -13.50 -25.69
N GLY A 267 -6.48 -13.44 -25.35
CA GLY A 267 -7.12 -12.25 -24.78
C GLY A 267 -7.47 -11.15 -25.79
N LEU A 268 -7.34 -11.41 -27.10
CA LEU A 268 -7.80 -10.46 -28.13
C LEU A 268 -9.33 -10.44 -28.27
N PRO A 269 -9.91 -9.34 -28.76
CA PRO A 269 -11.31 -9.29 -29.10
C PRO A 269 -11.67 -10.34 -30.16
N GLU A 270 -12.79 -11.02 -29.97
CA GLU A 270 -13.26 -12.09 -30.85
C GLU A 270 -13.28 -11.72 -32.36
N PRO A 271 -13.71 -10.51 -32.77
CA PRO A 271 -13.70 -10.14 -34.18
C PRO A 271 -12.30 -10.17 -34.80
N VAL A 272 -11.28 -9.71 -34.08
CA VAL A 272 -9.88 -9.66 -34.54
C VAL A 272 -9.32 -11.08 -34.62
N ALA A 273 -9.52 -11.88 -33.56
CA ALA A 273 -9.07 -13.28 -33.54
C ALA A 273 -9.71 -14.10 -34.68
N ARG A 274 -10.99 -13.85 -34.99
CA ARG A 274 -11.69 -14.50 -36.11
C ARG A 274 -11.13 -14.08 -37.46
N GLN A 275 -10.77 -12.80 -37.64
CA GLN A 275 -10.13 -12.33 -38.88
C GLN A 275 -8.77 -13.00 -39.09
N VAL A 276 -7.91 -13.01 -38.06
CA VAL A 276 -6.60 -13.68 -38.12
C VAL A 276 -6.75 -15.16 -38.46
N PHE A 277 -7.63 -15.86 -37.75
CA PHE A 277 -7.88 -17.27 -37.99
C PHE A 277 -8.38 -17.53 -39.43
N GLY A 278 -9.25 -16.66 -39.95
CA GLY A 278 -9.77 -16.76 -41.32
C GLY A 278 -8.68 -16.59 -42.38
N GLU A 279 -7.81 -15.59 -42.23
CA GLU A 279 -6.70 -15.37 -43.16
C GLU A 279 -5.64 -16.47 -43.06
N TRP A 280 -5.34 -16.94 -41.84
CA TRP A 280 -4.44 -18.07 -41.62
C TRP A 280 -4.97 -19.33 -42.32
N ALA A 281 -6.26 -19.65 -42.16
CA ALA A 281 -6.85 -20.83 -42.82
C ALA A 281 -6.79 -20.73 -44.36
N ARG A 282 -7.00 -19.53 -44.93
CA ARG A 282 -6.87 -19.30 -46.38
C ARG A 282 -5.42 -19.44 -46.85
N ALA A 283 -4.47 -18.90 -46.09
CA ALA A 283 -3.04 -19.06 -46.36
C ALA A 283 -2.62 -20.53 -46.31
N CYS A 284 -3.12 -21.29 -45.34
CA CYS A 284 -2.88 -22.72 -45.23
C CYS A 284 -3.47 -23.52 -46.40
N SER A 285 -4.69 -23.20 -46.85
CA SER A 285 -5.32 -23.88 -48.00
C SER A 285 -4.45 -23.73 -49.26
N ARG A 286 -3.96 -22.51 -49.53
CA ARG A 286 -3.03 -22.24 -50.63
C ARG A 286 -1.69 -22.95 -50.45
N LEU A 287 -1.12 -22.93 -49.24
CA LEU A 287 0.14 -23.62 -48.94
C LEU A 287 0.04 -25.14 -49.17
N CYS A 288 -1.06 -25.76 -48.74
CA CYS A 288 -1.31 -27.18 -48.97
C CYS A 288 -1.42 -27.50 -50.47
N GLN A 289 -2.07 -26.64 -51.26
CA GLN A 289 -2.15 -26.78 -52.71
C GLN A 289 -0.77 -26.66 -53.37
N GLU A 290 0.03 -25.66 -52.98
CA GLU A 290 1.40 -25.44 -53.50
C GLU A 290 2.34 -26.60 -53.15
N ARG A 291 2.13 -27.27 -52.01
CA ARG A 291 2.89 -28.45 -51.59
C ARG A 291 2.34 -29.78 -52.11
N GLY A 292 1.26 -29.78 -52.89
CA GLY A 292 0.63 -31.00 -53.41
C GLY A 292 0.04 -31.91 -52.32
N ILE A 293 -0.35 -31.35 -51.17
CA ILE A 293 -0.91 -32.10 -50.05
C ILE A 293 -2.37 -32.48 -50.36
N THR A 294 -2.65 -33.78 -50.39
CA THR A 294 -3.98 -34.33 -50.65
C THR A 294 -4.80 -34.40 -49.36
N GLU A 295 -6.05 -33.93 -49.38
CA GLU A 295 -7.01 -33.96 -48.25
C GLU A 295 -6.52 -33.34 -46.91
N PRO A 296 -6.08 -32.06 -46.90
CA PRO A 296 -5.76 -31.39 -45.64
C PRO A 296 -7.01 -31.26 -44.74
N LEU A 297 -6.85 -31.58 -43.46
CA LEU A 297 -7.88 -31.41 -42.44
C LEU A 297 -7.52 -30.25 -41.51
N ARG A 298 -8.53 -29.46 -41.15
CA ARG A 298 -8.44 -28.38 -40.17
C ARG A 298 -9.08 -28.80 -38.85
N TYR A 299 -8.30 -28.81 -37.79
CA TYR A 299 -8.77 -28.93 -36.42
C TYR A 299 -8.81 -27.55 -35.75
N ALA A 300 -9.94 -27.15 -35.17
CA ALA A 300 -10.12 -25.84 -34.55
C ALA A 300 -10.94 -25.99 -33.27
N PRO A 301 -10.30 -26.13 -32.09
CA PRO A 301 -11.00 -26.32 -30.83
C PRO A 301 -11.67 -25.04 -30.33
N ASP A 302 -11.03 -23.88 -30.53
CA ASP A 302 -11.46 -22.57 -30.01
C ASP A 302 -11.24 -21.46 -31.05
N LEU A 303 -11.86 -20.30 -30.82
CA LEU A 303 -11.68 -19.11 -31.66
C LEU A 303 -10.23 -18.61 -31.55
N GLY A 304 -9.55 -18.49 -32.69
CA GLY A 304 -8.13 -18.10 -32.75
C GLY A 304 -7.15 -19.25 -32.48
N ARG A 305 -7.63 -20.49 -32.32
CA ARG A 305 -6.77 -21.67 -32.17
C ARG A 305 -7.08 -22.71 -33.23
N GLY A 306 -6.06 -23.24 -33.89
CA GLY A 306 -6.26 -24.34 -34.82
C GLY A 306 -4.98 -24.94 -35.37
N ALA A 307 -5.12 -26.10 -35.97
CA ALA A 307 -4.04 -26.81 -36.64
C ALA A 307 -4.54 -27.35 -37.98
N VAL A 308 -3.67 -27.33 -38.99
CA VAL A 308 -3.87 -28.09 -40.22
C VAL A 308 -3.06 -29.36 -40.13
N ILE A 309 -3.70 -30.48 -40.41
CA ILE A 309 -3.14 -31.82 -40.29
C ILE A 309 -3.31 -32.56 -41.61
N THR A 310 -2.36 -33.42 -41.94
CA THR A 310 -2.39 -34.25 -43.15
C THR A 310 -1.78 -35.62 -42.89
N ARG A 311 -1.91 -36.55 -43.83
CA ARG A 311 -1.20 -37.81 -43.85
C ARG A 311 -0.21 -37.82 -45.00
N GLU A 312 1.03 -38.21 -44.74
CA GLU A 312 2.05 -38.38 -45.79
C GLU A 312 1.79 -39.63 -46.66
N SER A 313 1.18 -40.65 -46.07
CA SER A 313 0.76 -41.89 -46.73
C SER A 313 -0.69 -42.23 -46.34
N PRO A 314 -1.49 -42.90 -47.19
CA PRO A 314 -2.89 -43.23 -46.88
C PRO A 314 -3.09 -43.95 -45.53
N ASP A 315 -2.14 -44.84 -45.19
CA ASP A 315 -2.12 -45.62 -43.94
C ASP A 315 -1.23 -45.02 -42.83
N GLY A 316 -0.66 -43.83 -43.07
CA GLY A 316 0.24 -43.15 -42.14
C GLY A 316 -0.48 -42.39 -41.02
N PRO A 317 0.25 -42.01 -39.94
CA PRO A 317 -0.29 -41.16 -38.90
C PRO A 317 -0.60 -39.76 -39.46
N TYR A 318 -1.59 -39.08 -38.87
CA TYR A 318 -1.79 -37.67 -39.15
C TYR A 318 -0.68 -36.85 -38.50
N ILE A 319 -0.07 -35.96 -39.26
CA ILE A 319 0.96 -35.02 -38.81
C ILE A 319 0.46 -33.59 -38.91
N VAL A 320 0.94 -32.72 -38.02
CA VAL A 320 0.68 -31.28 -38.06
C VAL A 320 1.51 -30.63 -39.17
N VAL A 321 0.85 -29.87 -40.03
CA VAL A 321 1.49 -29.06 -41.09
C VAL A 321 1.79 -27.64 -40.58
N THR A 322 0.85 -27.08 -39.82
CA THR A 322 0.89 -25.71 -39.29
C THR A 322 -0.10 -25.61 -38.13
N ALA A 323 0.21 -24.78 -37.13
CA ALA A 323 -0.63 -24.58 -35.97
C ALA A 323 -0.58 -23.13 -35.47
N LEU A 324 -1.77 -22.60 -35.14
CA LEU A 324 -1.98 -21.26 -34.63
C LEU A 324 -2.49 -21.35 -33.19
N GLY A 325 -1.74 -20.80 -32.23
CA GLY A 325 -2.19 -20.69 -30.82
C GLY A 325 -2.42 -22.01 -30.07
N MET A 326 -1.91 -23.14 -30.59
CA MET A 326 -2.16 -24.49 -30.04
C MET A 326 -1.14 -24.92 -28.97
N GLY A 327 -0.10 -24.12 -28.70
CA GLY A 327 0.97 -24.43 -27.75
C GLY A 327 2.09 -25.30 -28.33
N PRO A 328 3.11 -25.66 -27.53
CA PRO A 328 4.35 -26.27 -28.01
C PRO A 328 4.20 -27.73 -28.48
N ASP A 329 3.16 -28.44 -28.08
CA ASP A 329 2.94 -29.85 -28.48
C ASP A 329 2.46 -29.98 -29.94
N TRP A 330 2.01 -28.86 -30.54
CA TRP A 330 1.45 -28.79 -31.90
C TRP A 330 2.45 -28.20 -32.90
N GLN A 331 3.70 -28.66 -32.85
CA GLN A 331 4.72 -28.27 -33.80
C GLN A 331 4.57 -29.00 -35.14
N THR A 332 5.11 -28.42 -36.21
CA THR A 332 5.13 -29.05 -37.54
C THR A 332 5.83 -30.40 -37.47
N GLY A 333 5.20 -31.44 -38.00
CA GLY A 333 5.68 -32.83 -37.95
C GLY A 333 5.23 -33.63 -36.72
N SER A 334 4.64 -32.99 -35.71
CA SER A 334 4.08 -33.72 -34.56
C SER A 334 2.93 -34.62 -34.98
N THR A 335 2.85 -35.83 -34.41
CA THR A 335 1.76 -36.77 -34.66
C THR A 335 0.50 -36.39 -33.88
N VAL A 336 -0.66 -36.59 -34.49
CA VAL A 336 -1.96 -36.18 -33.95
C VAL A 336 -2.81 -37.41 -33.64
N GLY A 337 -3.36 -37.44 -32.42
CA GLY A 337 -4.24 -38.53 -31.98
C GLY A 337 -5.55 -38.62 -32.77
N GLU A 338 -6.10 -39.83 -32.88
CA GLU A 338 -7.34 -40.08 -33.63
C GLU A 338 -8.54 -39.25 -33.16
N ARG A 339 -8.58 -38.89 -31.86
CA ARG A 339 -9.70 -38.15 -31.28
C ARG A 339 -9.80 -36.73 -31.85
N GLN A 340 -8.66 -36.11 -32.11
CA GLN A 340 -8.56 -34.77 -32.69
C GLN A 340 -8.89 -34.81 -34.19
N VAL A 341 -8.42 -35.84 -34.89
CA VAL A 341 -8.73 -36.09 -36.31
C VAL A 341 -10.24 -36.21 -36.54
N ARG A 342 -10.95 -36.98 -35.71
CA ARG A 342 -12.43 -37.14 -35.83
C ARG A 342 -13.19 -35.82 -35.69
N ARG A 343 -12.62 -34.84 -34.99
CA ARG A 343 -13.19 -33.50 -34.81
C ARG A 343 -12.74 -32.51 -35.88
N ALA A 344 -11.74 -32.86 -36.68
CA ALA A 344 -11.28 -32.03 -37.78
C ALA A 344 -12.32 -31.97 -38.92
N ARG A 345 -12.20 -30.94 -39.75
CA ARG A 345 -13.05 -30.70 -40.91
C ARG A 345 -12.15 -30.49 -42.14
N PRO A 346 -12.58 -30.86 -43.35
CA PRO A 346 -11.79 -30.57 -44.55
C PRO A 346 -11.42 -29.08 -44.62
N LEU A 347 -10.15 -28.79 -44.88
CA LEU A 347 -9.69 -27.44 -45.15
C LEU A 347 -10.16 -27.08 -46.57
N ARG A 348 -10.98 -26.03 -46.67
CA ARG A 348 -11.49 -25.51 -47.95
C ARG A 348 -10.66 -24.30 -48.36
#